data_AF-A0A8T9FXV2-F1
#
_entry.id   AF-A0A8T9FXV2-F1
#
_cell.length_a   1.000
_cell.length_b   1.000
_cell.length_c   1.000
_cell.angle_alpha   90.00
_cell.angle_beta   90.00
_cell.angle_gamma   90.00
#
_symmetry.space_group_name_H-M   'P 1'
#
loop_
_entity.id
_entity.type
_entity.pdbx_description
1 polymer ?
#
loop_
_entity_poly.entity_id
_entity_poly.type
_entity_poly.pdbx_seq_one_letter_code
_entity_poly.pdbx_strand_id
1 'polypeptide(L)'
;MKPYHGIHPETFFSKVDTAPGHGPDGDCHLWTGAVSDGGSGAFSTVVEKARWNFKAHRVAHWFYWQQDDTGLYCNHTCGVNHCVNPKHLYLSSSHRGIAPVRFLRLIDKTPGFGPSGDCWRFTAHISKSGYGCFSDDRAKPYPAHRYCYELIHGVQPPDVQICHSCDNRACVNPDHLWPGTHAENMSDRNAKGRQSRTRKYTKLSEDEARAIKFHDDRTHPAIAEAYGVSRSTVSFIKSGRRWGHLRP
;
A
#
# COMPACT_ATOMS: atom_id res chain seq x y z
N MET A 1 -31.15 -13.29 -4.60
CA MET A 1 -31.53 -11.93 -4.19
C MET A 1 -30.23 -11.21 -3.85
N LYS A 2 -29.94 -10.04 -4.44
CA LYS A 2 -28.73 -9.28 -4.06
C LYS A 2 -28.86 -8.87 -2.59
N PRO A 3 -27.84 -9.05 -1.75
CA PRO A 3 -27.94 -8.67 -0.34
C PRO A 3 -28.25 -7.17 -0.23
N TYR A 4 -29.10 -6.82 0.74
CA TYR A 4 -29.49 -5.44 1.10
C TYR A 4 -30.35 -4.63 0.11
N HIS A 5 -30.80 -5.23 -1.01
CA HIS A 5 -31.75 -4.55 -1.90
C HIS A 5 -33.06 -4.19 -1.19
N GLY A 6 -33.57 -2.98 -1.44
CA GLY A 6 -34.80 -2.46 -0.83
C GLY A 6 -34.62 -1.76 0.53
N ILE A 7 -33.38 -1.66 1.05
CA ILE A 7 -33.11 -0.82 2.22
C ILE A 7 -33.00 0.65 1.79
N HIS A 8 -33.80 1.51 2.40
CA HIS A 8 -33.78 2.96 2.17
C HIS A 8 -32.61 3.61 2.93
N PRO A 9 -31.68 4.34 2.26
CA PRO A 9 -30.52 4.96 2.92
C PRO A 9 -30.89 5.85 4.11
N GLU A 10 -31.88 6.72 3.95
CA GLU A 10 -32.43 7.60 4.98
C GLU A 10 -32.84 6.85 6.27
N THR A 11 -33.42 5.65 6.14
CA THR A 11 -33.82 4.84 7.31
C THR A 11 -32.63 4.27 8.07
N PHE A 12 -31.52 4.04 7.39
CA PHE A 12 -30.29 3.53 7.99
C PHE A 12 -29.46 4.67 8.59
N PHE A 13 -29.16 5.69 7.80
CA PHE A 13 -28.26 6.79 8.17
C PHE A 13 -28.84 7.75 9.20
N SER A 14 -30.17 7.80 9.39
CA SER A 14 -30.78 8.50 10.53
C SER A 14 -30.38 7.94 11.90
N LYS A 15 -29.77 6.74 11.95
CA LYS A 15 -29.28 6.08 13.17
C LYS A 15 -27.75 6.05 13.26
N VAL A 16 -27.07 6.98 12.57
CA VAL A 16 -25.62 7.06 12.54
C VAL A 16 -25.19 8.44 13.04
N ASP A 17 -24.44 8.47 14.13
CA ASP A 17 -23.77 9.67 14.61
C ASP A 17 -22.39 9.79 13.94
N THR A 18 -22.19 10.87 13.21
CA THR A 18 -20.95 11.18 12.48
C THR A 18 -20.15 12.30 13.12
N ALA A 19 -20.50 12.73 14.35
CA ALA A 19 -19.74 13.73 15.07
C ALA A 19 -18.28 13.28 15.29
N PRO A 20 -17.31 14.21 15.22
CA PRO A 20 -15.90 13.88 15.48
C PRO A 20 -15.68 13.57 16.97
N GLY A 21 -14.57 12.89 17.27
CA GLY A 21 -14.16 12.55 18.64
C GLY A 21 -14.54 11.14 19.07
N HIS A 22 -15.23 10.36 18.22
CA HIS A 22 -15.62 8.99 18.52
C HIS A 22 -14.52 7.98 18.20
N GLY A 23 -14.32 7.01 19.10
CA GLY A 23 -13.37 5.91 18.91
C GLY A 23 -11.89 6.28 19.09
N PRO A 24 -10.96 5.32 18.89
CA PRO A 24 -9.54 5.53 19.19
C PRO A 24 -8.87 6.63 18.38
N ASP A 25 -9.28 6.77 17.11
CA ASP A 25 -8.71 7.74 16.17
C ASP A 25 -9.60 9.01 16.02
N GLY A 26 -10.70 9.08 16.78
CA GLY A 26 -11.63 10.22 16.76
C GLY A 26 -12.50 10.35 15.51
N ASP A 27 -12.50 9.35 14.61
CA ASP A 27 -13.20 9.36 13.32
C ASP A 27 -14.25 8.24 13.19
N CYS A 28 -14.65 7.56 14.26
CA CYS A 28 -15.71 6.54 14.19
C CYS A 28 -17.08 7.19 13.89
N HIS A 29 -17.89 6.52 13.06
CA HIS A 29 -19.31 6.83 12.92
C HIS A 29 -20.07 5.84 13.81
N LEU A 30 -20.78 6.28 14.83
CA LEU A 30 -21.39 5.38 15.81
C LEU A 30 -22.83 5.06 15.45
N TRP A 31 -23.17 3.78 15.52
CA TRP A 31 -24.55 3.32 15.45
C TRP A 31 -25.30 3.73 16.73
N THR A 32 -26.39 4.48 16.58
CA THR A 32 -27.23 4.95 17.71
C THR A 32 -28.48 4.08 17.93
N GLY A 33 -28.71 3.09 17.07
CA GLY A 33 -29.82 2.14 17.20
C GLY A 33 -29.54 0.99 18.16
N ALA A 34 -30.37 -0.05 18.08
CA ALA A 34 -30.21 -1.25 18.89
C ALA A 34 -28.85 -1.91 18.68
N VAL A 35 -28.27 -2.46 19.74
CA VAL A 35 -27.03 -3.25 19.72
C VAL A 35 -27.35 -4.69 20.14
N SER A 36 -26.66 -5.64 19.52
CA SER A 36 -26.70 -7.05 19.93
C SER A 36 -25.81 -7.31 21.16
N ASP A 37 -25.96 -8.46 21.80
CA ASP A 37 -25.18 -8.87 22.98
C ASP A 37 -23.66 -8.82 22.76
N GLY A 38 -23.19 -9.03 21.53
CA GLY A 38 -21.78 -8.87 21.14
C GLY A 38 -21.31 -7.42 20.92
N GLY A 39 -22.15 -6.43 21.23
CA GLY A 39 -21.87 -5.00 21.10
C GLY A 39 -21.98 -4.44 19.68
N SER A 40 -22.33 -5.25 18.68
CA SER A 40 -22.53 -4.78 17.30
C SER A 40 -23.92 -4.18 17.08
N GLY A 41 -23.99 -3.10 16.30
CA GLY A 41 -25.26 -2.50 15.87
C GLY A 41 -26.15 -3.49 15.12
N ALA A 42 -27.44 -3.44 15.41
CA ALA A 42 -28.49 -4.24 14.79
C ALA A 42 -29.48 -3.31 14.07
N PHE A 43 -29.70 -3.58 12.79
CA PHE A 43 -30.64 -2.83 11.95
C PHE A 43 -31.77 -3.74 11.51
N SER A 44 -32.99 -3.39 11.89
CA SER A 44 -34.21 -4.06 11.45
C SER A 44 -34.97 -3.18 10.48
N THR A 45 -35.44 -3.74 9.38
CA THR A 45 -36.30 -3.04 8.41
C THR A 45 -37.29 -3.99 7.76
N VAL A 46 -38.33 -3.46 7.11
CA VAL A 46 -39.31 -4.23 6.35
C VAL A 46 -39.06 -3.99 4.86
N VAL A 47 -38.81 -5.06 4.12
CA VAL A 47 -38.63 -5.05 2.66
C VAL A 47 -39.64 -6.02 2.07
N GLU A 48 -40.45 -5.56 1.11
CA GLU A 48 -41.46 -6.39 0.42
C GLU A 48 -42.39 -7.16 1.37
N LYS A 49 -42.85 -6.49 2.45
CA LYS A 49 -43.69 -7.05 3.53
C LYS A 49 -43.02 -8.13 4.40
N ALA A 50 -41.72 -8.40 4.22
CA ALA A 50 -40.94 -9.27 5.09
C ALA A 50 -40.05 -8.44 6.01
N ARG A 51 -39.97 -8.83 7.29
CA ARG A 51 -39.06 -8.21 8.25
C ARG A 51 -37.67 -8.84 8.15
N TRP A 52 -36.66 -8.00 8.00
CA TRP A 52 -35.26 -8.39 7.93
C TRP A 52 -34.47 -7.79 9.08
N ASN A 53 -33.46 -8.52 9.55
CA ASN A 53 -32.54 -8.08 10.59
C ASN A 53 -31.12 -8.24 10.07
N PHE A 54 -30.35 -7.16 10.08
CA PHE A 54 -28.99 -7.09 9.60
C PHE A 54 -28.06 -6.57 10.69
N LYS A 55 -26.76 -6.88 10.58
CA LYS A 55 -25.74 -6.16 11.35
C LYS A 55 -25.52 -4.80 10.71
N ALA A 56 -25.56 -3.74 11.51
CA ALA A 56 -25.50 -2.37 11.01
C ALA A 56 -24.22 -2.10 10.21
N HIS A 57 -23.07 -2.59 10.67
CA HIS A 57 -21.81 -2.45 9.93
C HIS A 57 -21.84 -3.12 8.54
N ARG A 58 -22.55 -4.24 8.37
CA ARG A 58 -22.65 -4.89 7.04
C ARG A 58 -23.45 -4.02 6.06
N VAL A 59 -24.55 -3.44 6.54
CA VAL A 59 -25.39 -2.52 5.76
C VAL A 59 -24.60 -1.26 5.37
N ALA A 60 -23.83 -0.70 6.32
CA ALA A 60 -22.97 0.45 6.05
C ALA A 60 -21.89 0.15 5.02
N HIS A 61 -21.17 -0.98 5.17
CA HIS A 61 -20.18 -1.41 4.20
C HIS A 61 -20.78 -1.53 2.79
N TRP A 62 -21.95 -2.15 2.67
CA TRP A 62 -22.63 -2.31 1.39
C TRP A 62 -23.06 -0.98 0.76
N PHE A 63 -23.61 -0.05 1.54
CA PHE A 63 -24.03 1.26 0.99
C PHE A 63 -22.89 2.03 0.32
N TYR A 64 -21.67 1.88 0.83
CA TYR A 64 -20.51 2.60 0.30
C TYR A 64 -19.77 1.84 -0.79
N TRP A 65 -19.50 0.55 -0.57
CA TRP A 65 -18.64 -0.22 -1.46
C TRP A 65 -19.41 -1.03 -2.52
N GLN A 66 -20.72 -1.21 -2.34
CA GLN A 66 -21.59 -2.05 -3.19
C GLN A 66 -21.04 -3.46 -3.44
N GLN A 67 -20.22 -3.97 -2.51
CA GLN A 67 -19.60 -5.28 -2.60
C GLN A 67 -20.51 -6.36 -2.00
N ASP A 68 -20.59 -7.51 -2.66
CA ASP A 68 -21.26 -8.69 -2.12
C ASP A 68 -20.44 -9.27 -0.95
N ASP A 69 -21.07 -9.41 0.21
CA ASP A 69 -20.47 -9.92 1.44
C ASP A 69 -20.98 -11.32 1.83
N THR A 70 -21.65 -12.01 0.91
CA THR A 70 -22.15 -13.37 1.10
C THR A 70 -21.00 -14.32 1.45
N GLY A 71 -21.12 -15.04 2.57
CA GLY A 71 -20.08 -15.94 3.06
C GLY A 71 -18.85 -15.23 3.68
N LEU A 72 -18.86 -13.90 3.79
CA LEU A 72 -17.81 -13.11 4.40
C LEU A 72 -18.24 -12.51 5.75
N TYR A 73 -17.25 -12.19 6.57
CA TYR A 73 -17.37 -11.45 7.82
C TYR A 73 -17.01 -10.00 7.57
N CYS A 74 -17.84 -9.07 8.05
CA CYS A 74 -17.51 -7.64 8.08
C CYS A 74 -16.92 -7.31 9.45
N ASN A 75 -15.71 -6.79 9.47
CA ASN A 75 -14.92 -6.55 10.68
C ASN A 75 -14.53 -5.08 10.80
N HIS A 76 -14.13 -4.68 12.00
CA HIS A 76 -13.74 -3.30 12.30
C HIS A 76 -12.23 -3.17 12.40
N THR A 77 -11.64 -2.18 11.73
CA THR A 77 -10.24 -1.80 11.92
C THR A 77 -10.06 -1.01 13.22
N CYS A 78 -11.07 -0.26 13.65
CA CYS A 78 -11.03 0.58 14.85
C CYS A 78 -11.26 -0.19 16.17
N GLY A 79 -11.69 -1.45 16.12
CA GLY A 79 -12.02 -2.24 17.31
C GLY A 79 -13.30 -1.82 18.05
N VAL A 80 -14.05 -0.84 17.52
CA VAL A 80 -15.34 -0.40 18.08
C VAL A 80 -16.49 -1.17 17.41
N ASN A 81 -17.11 -2.10 18.14
CA ASN A 81 -18.07 -3.06 17.57
C ASN A 81 -19.35 -2.45 16.96
N HIS A 82 -19.72 -1.25 17.38
CA HIS A 82 -20.88 -0.50 16.87
C HIS A 82 -20.46 0.68 15.96
N CYS A 83 -19.20 0.73 15.52
CA CYS A 83 -18.80 1.65 14.46
C CYS A 83 -19.38 1.19 13.11
N VAL A 84 -19.86 2.15 12.32
CA VAL A 84 -20.38 1.94 10.97
C VAL A 84 -19.67 2.85 9.96
N ASN A 85 -18.52 3.43 10.31
CA ASN A 85 -17.71 4.19 9.37
C ASN A 85 -17.15 3.24 8.30
N PRO A 86 -17.47 3.40 7.01
CA PRO A 86 -17.00 2.51 5.94
C PRO A 86 -15.48 2.42 5.85
N LYS A 87 -14.74 3.47 6.23
CA LYS A 87 -13.27 3.45 6.30
C LYS A 87 -12.75 2.52 7.37
N HIS A 88 -13.59 2.17 8.35
CA HIS A 88 -13.26 1.25 9.42
C HIS A 88 -13.75 -0.17 9.17
N LEU A 89 -14.39 -0.44 8.03
CA LEU A 89 -15.03 -1.71 7.76
C LEU A 89 -14.32 -2.43 6.60
N TYR A 90 -14.12 -3.73 6.77
CA TYR A 90 -13.56 -4.58 5.71
C TYR A 90 -14.13 -5.99 5.77
N LEU A 91 -14.14 -6.68 4.63
CA LEU A 91 -14.60 -8.07 4.53
C LEU A 91 -13.45 -9.07 4.67
N SER A 92 -13.67 -10.17 5.38
CA SER A 92 -12.74 -11.30 5.44
C SER A 92 -13.46 -12.64 5.41
N SER A 93 -12.74 -13.71 5.08
CA SER A 93 -13.22 -15.08 5.18
C SER A 93 -13.16 -15.66 6.61
N SER A 94 -12.75 -14.87 7.62
CA SER A 94 -12.54 -15.34 8.99
C SER A 94 -13.06 -14.35 10.02
N HIS A 95 -13.99 -14.79 10.88
CA HIS A 95 -14.50 -14.01 12.01
C HIS A 95 -13.38 -13.54 12.95
N ARG A 96 -12.27 -14.28 13.01
CA ARG A 96 -11.21 -13.98 13.95
C ARG A 96 -10.51 -12.67 13.61
N GLY A 97 -10.49 -12.23 12.35
CA GLY A 97 -9.95 -10.91 11.98
C GLY A 97 -8.60 -10.57 12.60
N ILE A 98 -7.82 -11.58 13.02
CA ILE A 98 -6.66 -11.42 13.90
C ILE A 98 -5.57 -10.72 13.09
N ALA A 99 -5.36 -11.12 11.84
CA ALA A 99 -4.37 -10.49 10.98
C ALA A 99 -4.62 -8.99 10.76
N PRO A 100 -5.83 -8.51 10.39
CA PRO A 100 -6.09 -7.08 10.28
C PRO A 100 -5.90 -6.32 11.60
N VAL A 101 -6.43 -6.83 12.72
CA VAL A 101 -6.28 -6.18 14.02
C VAL A 101 -4.81 -6.15 14.46
N ARG A 102 -4.07 -7.26 14.25
CA ARG A 102 -2.61 -7.32 14.46
C ARG A 102 -1.89 -6.33 13.57
N PHE A 103 -2.26 -6.25 12.30
CA PHE A 103 -1.64 -5.37 11.33
C PHE A 103 -1.77 -3.91 11.75
N LEU A 104 -2.98 -3.49 12.13
CA LEU A 104 -3.27 -2.11 12.51
C LEU A 104 -2.53 -1.68 13.78
N ARG A 105 -2.32 -2.60 14.73
CA ARG A 105 -1.47 -2.37 15.92
C ARG A 105 0.01 -2.17 15.58
N LEU A 106 0.43 -2.52 14.37
CA LEU A 106 1.79 -2.34 13.87
C LEU A 106 1.93 -1.06 13.03
N ILE A 107 0.90 -0.20 13.04
CA ILE A 107 0.91 1.09 12.35
C ILE A 107 1.02 2.20 13.37
N ASP A 108 2.11 2.95 13.30
CA ASP A 108 2.29 4.20 14.02
C ASP A 108 1.95 5.37 13.09
N LYS A 109 0.88 6.11 13.44
CA LYS A 109 0.36 7.25 12.67
C LYS A 109 0.89 8.59 13.20
N THR A 110 1.85 8.60 14.13
CA THR A 110 2.39 9.82 14.71
C THR A 110 3.00 10.71 13.62
N PRO A 111 2.64 12.00 13.53
CA PRO A 111 3.23 12.93 12.57
C PRO A 111 4.76 13.04 12.72
N GLY A 112 5.43 13.39 11.62
CA GLY A 112 6.90 13.56 11.56
C GLY A 112 7.65 12.38 10.93
N PHE A 113 6.95 11.33 10.49
CA PHE A 113 7.56 10.21 9.77
C PHE A 113 7.49 10.38 8.24
N GLY A 114 8.57 10.00 7.55
CA GLY A 114 8.68 10.05 6.09
C GLY A 114 9.00 11.44 5.52
N PRO A 115 9.15 11.57 4.20
CA PRO A 115 9.65 12.80 3.56
C PRO A 115 8.79 14.05 3.80
N SER A 116 7.48 13.87 3.88
CA SER A 116 6.48 14.92 4.11
C SER A 116 5.94 14.94 5.54
N GLY A 117 6.38 14.02 6.41
CA GLY A 117 5.93 13.93 7.81
C GLY A 117 4.55 13.31 8.04
N ASP A 118 3.85 12.89 6.99
CA ASP A 118 2.50 12.32 7.02
C ASP A 118 2.46 10.81 6.67
N CYS A 119 3.62 10.15 6.58
CA CYS A 119 3.68 8.70 6.38
C CYS A 119 3.23 7.95 7.64
N TRP A 120 2.53 6.83 7.47
CA TRP A 120 2.26 5.90 8.56
C TRP A 120 3.37 4.87 8.65
N ARG A 121 4.06 4.80 9.78
CA ARG A 121 5.20 3.90 9.99
C ARG A 121 4.73 2.49 10.30
N PHE A 122 5.21 1.52 9.52
CA PHE A 122 5.11 0.12 9.94
C PHE A 122 6.18 -0.19 11.00
N THR A 123 5.79 -0.71 12.16
CA THR A 123 6.66 -0.85 13.34
C THR A 123 7.23 -2.25 13.55
N ALA A 124 6.78 -3.25 12.77
CA ALA A 124 7.32 -4.61 12.82
C ALA A 124 8.54 -4.80 11.88
N HIS A 125 8.73 -6.02 11.38
CA HIS A 125 9.89 -6.37 10.57
C HIS A 125 9.97 -5.54 9.28
N ILE A 126 11.10 -4.86 9.11
CA ILE A 126 11.50 -4.18 7.88
C ILE A 126 12.57 -5.03 7.19
N SER A 127 12.33 -5.41 5.94
CA SER A 127 13.29 -6.15 5.13
C SER A 127 14.55 -5.33 4.79
N LYS A 128 15.61 -6.00 4.34
CA LYS A 128 16.85 -5.35 3.87
C LYS A 128 16.63 -4.35 2.73
N SER A 129 15.57 -4.53 1.94
CA SER A 129 15.18 -3.59 0.88
C SER A 129 14.33 -2.42 1.40
N GLY A 130 14.03 -2.34 2.70
CA GLY A 130 13.31 -1.24 3.34
C GLY A 130 11.80 -1.40 3.39
N TYR A 131 11.24 -2.50 2.86
CA TYR A 131 9.80 -2.76 2.90
C TYR A 131 9.38 -3.43 4.21
N GLY A 132 8.25 -3.00 4.76
CA GLY A 132 7.60 -3.72 5.85
C GLY A 132 7.11 -5.10 5.43
N CYS A 133 7.27 -6.08 6.33
CA CYS A 133 6.83 -7.45 6.14
C CYS A 133 5.85 -7.84 7.25
N PHE A 134 4.66 -8.27 6.84
CA PHE A 134 3.63 -8.78 7.72
C PHE A 134 3.38 -10.26 7.43
N SER A 135 2.91 -11.02 8.42
CA SER A 135 2.47 -12.40 8.22
C SER A 135 0.98 -12.49 8.49
N ASP A 136 0.23 -12.97 7.52
CA ASP A 136 -1.21 -13.17 7.66
C ASP A 136 -1.55 -14.28 8.68
N ASP A 137 -2.84 -14.59 8.83
CA ASP A 137 -3.30 -15.63 9.76
C ASP A 137 -2.83 -17.05 9.39
N ARG A 138 -2.33 -17.25 8.16
CA ARG A 138 -1.74 -18.51 7.69
C ARG A 138 -0.21 -18.50 7.80
N ALA A 139 0.35 -17.52 8.51
CA ALA A 139 1.79 -17.27 8.61
C ALA A 139 2.48 -17.02 7.26
N LYS A 140 1.73 -16.68 6.21
CA LYS A 140 2.31 -16.39 4.89
C LYS A 140 2.90 -14.97 4.91
N PRO A 141 4.16 -14.79 4.49
CA PRO A 141 4.76 -13.46 4.40
C PRO A 141 4.04 -12.63 3.32
N TYR A 142 3.77 -11.38 3.66
CA TYR A 142 3.01 -10.43 2.87
C TYR A 142 3.63 -9.04 2.98
N PRO A 143 3.84 -8.31 1.86
CA PRO A 143 4.31 -6.93 1.92
C PRO A 143 3.31 -6.05 2.68
N ALA A 144 3.77 -5.34 3.71
CA ALA A 144 2.89 -4.60 4.61
C ALA A 144 2.05 -3.54 3.89
N HIS A 145 2.66 -2.78 2.96
CA HIS A 145 1.95 -1.77 2.16
C HIS A 145 0.84 -2.39 1.30
N ARG A 146 1.11 -3.54 0.66
CA ARG A 146 0.11 -4.27 -0.14
C ARG A 146 -1.03 -4.77 0.75
N TYR A 147 -0.69 -5.33 1.92
CA TYR A 147 -1.70 -5.77 2.88
C TYR A 147 -2.61 -4.61 3.31
N CYS A 148 -2.04 -3.45 3.63
CA CYS A 148 -2.81 -2.27 4.02
C CYS A 148 -3.75 -1.80 2.90
N TYR A 149 -3.24 -1.70 1.67
CA TYR A 149 -4.05 -1.30 0.53
C TYR A 149 -5.21 -2.27 0.30
N GLU A 150 -4.93 -3.58 0.29
CA GLU A 150 -5.96 -4.59 0.05
C GLU A 150 -6.97 -4.72 1.20
N LEU A 151 -6.57 -4.38 2.43
CA LEU A 151 -7.48 -4.33 3.57
C LEU A 151 -8.57 -3.25 3.40
N ILE A 152 -8.24 -2.14 2.73
CA ILE A 152 -9.11 -0.97 2.58
C ILE A 152 -9.85 -0.99 1.23
N HIS A 153 -9.15 -1.37 0.16
CA HIS A 153 -9.65 -1.30 -1.22
C HIS A 153 -10.00 -2.68 -1.82
N GLY A 154 -9.77 -3.75 -1.06
CA GLY A 154 -9.95 -5.12 -1.53
C GLY A 154 -8.74 -5.68 -2.28
N VAL A 155 -8.75 -7.01 -2.46
CA VAL A 155 -7.66 -7.75 -3.12
C VAL A 155 -7.50 -7.28 -4.56
N GLN A 156 -6.26 -6.93 -4.91
CA GLN A 156 -5.94 -6.52 -6.27
C GLN A 156 -5.52 -7.71 -7.13
N PRO A 157 -5.71 -7.63 -8.46
CA PRO A 157 -5.21 -8.63 -9.39
C PRO A 157 -3.71 -8.94 -9.20
N PRO A 158 -3.24 -10.16 -9.50
CA PRO A 158 -1.85 -10.56 -9.28
C PRO A 158 -0.80 -9.73 -10.04
N ASP A 159 -1.19 -9.16 -11.18
CA ASP A 159 -0.35 -8.33 -12.06
C ASP A 159 -0.29 -6.85 -11.64
N VAL A 160 -1.13 -6.44 -10.67
CA VAL A 160 -1.11 -5.10 -10.09
C VAL A 160 -0.07 -4.99 -8.99
N GLN A 161 0.76 -3.95 -9.07
CA GLN A 161 1.71 -3.54 -8.04
C GLN A 161 1.10 -2.43 -7.18
N ILE A 162 1.34 -2.47 -5.87
CA ILE A 162 0.99 -1.35 -4.99
C ILE A 162 2.23 -0.49 -4.82
N CYS A 163 2.15 0.73 -5.31
CA CYS A 163 3.27 1.65 -5.44
C CYS A 163 3.14 2.79 -4.43
N HIS A 164 4.28 3.30 -3.95
CA HIS A 164 4.34 4.44 -3.03
C HIS A 164 4.45 5.75 -3.79
N SER A 165 3.56 6.70 -3.55
CA SER A 165 3.73 8.09 -3.99
C SER A 165 4.75 8.84 -3.12
N CYS A 166 4.73 8.59 -1.81
CA CYS A 166 5.62 9.18 -0.80
C CYS A 166 7.05 8.63 -0.82
N ASP A 167 7.30 7.58 -1.63
CA ASP A 167 8.63 7.03 -1.85
C ASP A 167 9.34 6.45 -0.61
N ASN A 168 8.61 6.31 0.50
CA ASN A 168 9.06 5.71 1.75
C ASN A 168 8.59 4.25 1.83
N ARG A 169 9.50 3.30 1.67
CA ARG A 169 9.18 1.85 1.59
C ARG A 169 8.58 1.26 2.87
N ALA A 170 8.79 1.92 4.01
CA ALA A 170 8.22 1.53 5.30
C ALA A 170 6.84 2.19 5.57
N CYS A 171 6.37 3.05 4.65
CA CYS A 171 5.05 3.67 4.75
C CYS A 171 3.95 2.67 4.40
N VAL A 172 2.87 2.69 5.19
CA VAL A 172 1.64 1.95 4.95
C VAL A 172 0.40 2.86 4.94
N ASN A 173 0.57 4.17 4.79
CA ASN A 173 -0.56 5.10 4.67
C ASN A 173 -1.28 4.84 3.33
N PRO A 174 -2.57 4.43 3.32
CA PRO A 174 -3.30 4.14 2.09
C PRO A 174 -3.35 5.33 1.12
N ASP A 175 -3.38 6.57 1.62
CA ASP A 175 -3.39 7.77 0.77
C ASP A 175 -2.05 7.98 0.04
N HIS A 176 -1.00 7.27 0.47
CA HIS A 176 0.31 7.25 -0.18
C HIS A 176 0.52 6.02 -1.07
N LEU A 177 -0.50 5.18 -1.24
CA LEU A 177 -0.44 3.95 -1.99
C LEU A 177 -1.38 4.01 -3.20
N TRP A 178 -0.93 3.51 -4.34
CA TRP A 178 -1.74 3.45 -5.54
C TRP A 178 -1.51 2.14 -6.31
N PRO A 179 -2.54 1.61 -6.99
CA PRO A 179 -2.42 0.43 -7.82
C PRO A 179 -1.83 0.82 -9.17
N GLY A 180 -0.74 0.19 -9.56
CA GLY A 180 -0.04 0.47 -10.80
C GLY A 180 0.40 -0.80 -11.51
N THR A 181 0.59 -0.69 -12.82
CA THR A 181 1.29 -1.69 -13.62
C THR A 181 2.79 -1.62 -13.36
N HIS A 182 3.49 -2.70 -13.69
CA HIS A 182 4.96 -2.70 -13.67
C HIS A 182 5.54 -1.58 -14.56
N ALA A 183 4.92 -1.28 -15.70
CA ALA A 183 5.37 -0.22 -16.61
C ALA A 183 5.25 1.17 -15.97
N GLU A 184 4.13 1.45 -15.29
CA GLU A 184 3.92 2.72 -14.59
C GLU A 184 4.87 2.88 -13.41
N ASN A 185 5.06 1.83 -12.59
CA ASN A 185 6.03 1.85 -11.49
C ASN A 185 7.47 2.12 -11.99
N MET A 186 7.84 1.53 -13.13
CA MET A 186 9.13 1.78 -13.77
C MET A 186 9.25 3.21 -14.30
N SER A 187 8.17 3.74 -14.89
CA SER A 187 8.09 5.13 -15.37
C SER A 187 8.24 6.12 -14.20
N ASP A 188 7.49 5.93 -13.12
CA ASP A 188 7.55 6.73 -11.90
C ASP A 188 8.96 6.72 -11.29
N ARG A 189 9.56 5.53 -11.15
CA ARG A 189 10.95 5.39 -10.67
C ARG A 189 11.94 6.19 -11.52
N ASN A 190 11.78 6.15 -12.85
CA ASN A 190 12.67 6.86 -13.77
C ASN A 190 12.44 8.38 -13.71
N ALA A 191 11.18 8.83 -13.65
CA ALA A 191 10.83 10.24 -13.50
C ALA A 191 11.42 10.83 -12.21
N LYS A 192 11.42 10.04 -11.12
CA LYS A 192 12.01 10.40 -9.82
C LYS A 192 13.54 10.24 -9.77
N GLY A 193 14.19 9.83 -10.85
CA GLY A 193 15.65 9.70 -10.91
C GLY A 193 16.24 8.57 -10.06
N ARG A 194 15.43 7.57 -9.67
CA ARG A 194 15.80 6.49 -8.74
C ARG A 194 16.47 5.28 -9.40
N GLN A 195 16.77 5.37 -10.68
CA GLN A 195 17.56 4.37 -11.38
C GLN A 195 18.96 4.27 -10.76
N SER A 196 19.46 3.04 -10.58
CA SER A 196 20.86 2.82 -10.21
C SER A 196 21.76 3.40 -11.29
N ARG A 197 22.45 4.51 -10.99
CA ARG A 197 23.34 5.20 -11.95
C ARG A 197 24.67 4.47 -12.14
N THR A 198 25.05 3.64 -11.17
CA THR A 198 26.28 2.85 -11.17
C THR A 198 25.98 1.38 -11.43
N ARG A 199 26.65 0.80 -12.42
CA ARG A 199 26.77 -0.66 -12.51
C ARG A 199 27.81 -1.07 -11.46
N LYS A 200 27.37 -1.67 -10.36
CA LYS A 200 28.18 -2.07 -9.19
C LYS A 200 29.37 -3.01 -9.49
N TYR A 201 29.54 -3.42 -10.75
CA TYR A 201 30.54 -4.38 -11.22
C TYR A 201 31.16 -3.95 -12.57
N THR A 202 31.58 -2.70 -12.69
CA THR A 202 32.45 -2.30 -13.80
C THR A 202 33.90 -2.58 -13.44
N LYS A 203 34.66 -3.18 -14.36
CA LYS A 203 36.12 -3.40 -14.23
C LYS A 203 36.90 -2.08 -14.04
N LEU A 204 36.28 -0.96 -14.41
CA LEU A 204 36.81 0.39 -14.28
C LEU A 204 36.04 1.14 -13.20
N SER A 205 36.77 1.87 -12.37
CA SER A 205 36.26 2.96 -11.53
C SER A 205 35.81 4.15 -12.38
N GLU A 206 35.08 5.08 -11.76
CA GLU A 206 34.63 6.30 -12.44
C GLU A 206 35.80 7.19 -12.87
N ASP A 207 36.84 7.30 -12.03
CA ASP A 207 38.03 8.09 -12.33
C ASP A 207 38.85 7.49 -13.47
N GLU A 208 39.00 6.16 -13.53
CA GLU A 208 39.64 5.48 -14.66
C GLU A 208 38.84 5.67 -15.94
N ALA A 209 37.50 5.55 -15.88
CA ALA A 209 36.65 5.81 -17.04
C ALA A 209 36.72 7.28 -17.49
N ARG A 210 36.86 8.22 -16.57
CA ARG A 210 37.06 9.66 -16.84
C ARG A 210 38.41 9.93 -17.47
N ALA A 211 39.48 9.33 -16.95
CA ALA A 211 40.82 9.39 -17.51
C ALA A 211 40.83 8.84 -18.95
N ILE A 212 40.26 7.65 -19.17
CA ILE A 212 40.11 7.07 -20.51
C ILE A 212 39.31 8.01 -21.42
N LYS A 213 38.21 8.60 -20.95
CA LYS A 213 37.32 9.42 -21.79
C LYS A 213 37.96 10.75 -22.21
N PHE A 214 38.56 11.49 -21.27
CA PHE A 214 38.93 12.89 -21.49
C PHE A 214 40.43 13.19 -21.47
N HIS A 215 41.27 12.28 -20.96
CA HIS A 215 42.68 12.59 -20.70
C HIS A 215 43.68 11.62 -21.33
N ASP A 216 43.24 10.45 -21.80
CA ASP A 216 44.12 9.43 -22.37
C ASP A 216 44.09 9.41 -23.90
N ASP A 217 45.12 9.95 -24.54
CA ASP A 217 45.20 10.07 -26.01
C ASP A 217 45.94 8.90 -26.69
N ARG A 218 46.26 7.84 -25.95
CA ARG A 218 46.86 6.63 -26.52
C ARG A 218 45.88 5.92 -27.47
N THR A 219 46.41 5.01 -28.27
CA THR A 219 45.58 4.19 -29.16
C THR A 219 44.63 3.28 -28.37
N HIS A 220 43.43 2.99 -28.89
CA HIS A 220 42.48 2.10 -28.21
C HIS A 220 43.07 0.74 -27.78
N PRO A 221 43.95 0.07 -28.55
CA PRO A 221 44.68 -1.12 -28.08
C PRO A 221 45.55 -0.88 -26.85
N ALA A 222 46.33 0.20 -26.82
CA ALA A 222 47.23 0.50 -25.69
C ALA A 222 46.45 0.85 -24.41
N ILE A 223 45.34 1.59 -24.53
CA ILE A 223 44.45 1.87 -23.39
C ILE A 223 43.81 0.56 -22.90
N ALA A 224 43.34 -0.29 -23.81
CA ALA A 224 42.71 -1.55 -23.48
C ALA A 224 43.63 -2.47 -22.66
N GLU A 225 44.90 -2.58 -23.08
CA GLU A 225 45.93 -3.32 -22.35
C GLU A 225 46.21 -2.71 -20.97
N ALA A 226 46.47 -1.40 -20.90
CA ALA A 226 46.82 -0.71 -19.66
C ALA A 226 45.75 -0.85 -18.56
N TYR A 227 44.46 -0.82 -18.93
CA TYR A 227 43.33 -0.94 -18.00
C TYR A 227 42.73 -2.35 -17.95
N GLY A 228 43.31 -3.32 -18.67
CA GLY A 228 42.82 -4.70 -18.76
C GLY A 228 41.39 -4.82 -19.34
N VAL A 229 40.94 -3.90 -20.19
CA VAL A 229 39.61 -3.95 -20.80
C VAL A 229 39.68 -4.32 -22.28
N SER A 230 38.54 -4.59 -22.92
CA SER A 230 38.53 -4.81 -24.37
C SER A 230 38.66 -3.50 -25.15
N ARG A 231 39.25 -3.56 -26.35
CA ARG A 231 39.30 -2.41 -27.29
C ARG A 231 37.92 -1.80 -27.54
N SER A 232 36.89 -2.63 -27.65
CA SER A 232 35.49 -2.18 -27.79
C SER A 232 35.00 -1.42 -26.58
N THR A 233 35.45 -1.76 -25.36
CA THR A 233 35.11 -1.03 -24.14
C THR A 233 35.69 0.38 -24.17
N VAL A 234 36.95 0.54 -24.59
CA VAL A 234 37.58 1.85 -24.77
C VAL A 234 36.81 2.69 -25.80
N SER A 235 36.48 2.11 -26.96
CA SER A 235 35.69 2.79 -28.00
C SER A 235 34.32 3.24 -27.49
N PHE A 236 33.61 2.43 -26.71
CA PHE A 236 32.33 2.81 -26.12
C PHE A 236 32.44 3.89 -25.04
N ILE A 237 33.55 3.95 -24.29
CA ILE A 237 33.82 5.01 -23.31
C ILE A 237 34.08 6.34 -24.05
N LYS A 238 35.02 6.34 -25.01
CA LYS A 238 35.37 7.53 -25.81
C LYS A 238 34.17 8.08 -26.58
N SER A 239 33.33 7.23 -27.15
CA SER A 239 32.10 7.63 -27.88
C SER A 239 30.90 7.96 -26.99
N GLY A 240 31.01 7.80 -25.66
CA GLY A 240 29.91 8.06 -24.73
C GLY A 240 28.78 7.01 -24.72
N ARG A 241 28.86 5.95 -25.54
CA ARG A 241 27.92 4.82 -25.50
C ARG A 241 27.97 4.07 -24.16
N ARG A 242 29.13 4.08 -23.50
CA ARG A 242 29.30 3.74 -22.07
C ARG A 242 29.82 4.98 -21.35
N TRP A 243 29.45 5.13 -20.08
CA TRP A 243 29.84 6.30 -19.26
C TRP A 243 29.43 7.65 -19.89
N GLY A 244 28.27 7.66 -20.56
CA GLY A 244 27.72 8.86 -21.20
C GLY A 244 27.38 10.00 -20.21
N HIS A 245 27.18 9.67 -18.93
CA HIS A 245 26.93 10.65 -17.87
C HIS A 245 28.17 11.44 -17.44
N LEU A 246 29.39 10.96 -17.75
CA LEU A 246 30.62 11.70 -17.43
C LEU A 246 30.66 12.99 -18.24
N ARG A 247 30.80 14.12 -17.53
CA ARG A 247 30.99 15.46 -18.09
C ARG A 247 32.45 15.93 -17.86
N PRO A 248 33.01 16.79 -18.73
CA PRO A 248 34.34 17.37 -18.55
C PRO A 248 34.50 18.00 -17.17
#